data_AF-A0A370H2B0-F1
#
_entry.id   AF-A0A370H2B0-F1
#
_cell.length_a   1.000
_cell.length_b   1.000
_cell.length_c   1.000
_cell.angle_alpha   90.00
_cell.angle_beta   90.00
_cell.angle_gamma   90.00
#
_symmetry.space_group_name_H-M   'P 1'
#
loop_
_entity.id
_entity.type
_entity.pdbx_description
1 polymer ?
#
loop_
_entity_poly.entity_id
_entity_poly.type
_entity_poly.pdbx_seq_one_letter_code
_entity_poly.pdbx_strand_id
1 'polypeptide(L)' 'MTERRLVNDGPVPEIGEVSAHATRCGYRLVRDSTPTDRWLLLDLDDDECLYSALTLDGIEQYLNE' A
#
# COMPACT_ATOMS: atom_id res chain seq x y z
N MET A 1 -18.21 19.50 26.16
CA MET A 1 -16.90 19.58 25.49
C MET A 1 -16.27 18.20 25.49
N THR A 2 -16.25 17.53 24.34
CA THR A 2 -15.15 16.69 23.82
C THR A 2 -15.72 16.05 22.56
N GLU A 3 -15.57 16.77 21.45
CA GLU A 3 -15.86 16.25 20.11
C GLU A 3 -14.83 15.15 19.83
N ARG A 4 -15.26 13.89 19.93
CA ARG A 4 -14.52 12.76 19.38
C ARG A 4 -14.61 12.89 17.86
N ARG A 5 -13.58 13.53 17.29
CA ARG A 5 -13.28 13.52 15.87
C ARG A 5 -13.35 12.07 15.41
N LEU A 6 -14.38 11.74 14.61
CA LEU A 6 -14.47 10.50 13.86
C LEU A 6 -13.23 10.47 12.97
N VAL A 7 -12.19 9.79 13.44
CA VAL A 7 -11.17 9.26 12.55
C VAL A 7 -11.92 8.39 11.55
N ASN A 8 -11.64 8.59 10.26
CA ASN A 8 -12.22 7.76 9.20
C ASN A 8 -11.75 6.32 9.44
N ASP A 9 -12.52 5.54 10.19
CA ASP A 9 -12.41 4.09 10.37
C ASP A 9 -13.01 3.38 9.12
N GLY A 10 -12.59 3.82 7.93
CA GLY A 10 -12.72 2.96 6.76
C GLY A 10 -11.91 1.67 7.01
N PRO A 11 -12.27 0.53 6.42
CA PRO A 11 -11.44 -0.66 6.54
C PRO A 11 -10.05 -0.30 6.04
N VAL A 12 -9.07 -0.24 6.95
CA VAL A 12 -7.67 -0.15 6.54
C VAL A 12 -7.40 -1.41 5.72
N PRO A 13 -6.94 -1.29 4.48
CA PRO A 13 -6.74 -2.46 3.65
C PRO A 13 -5.71 -3.37 4.32
N GLU A 14 -6.06 -4.64 4.51
CA GLU A 14 -5.13 -5.58 5.11
C GLU A 14 -3.96 -5.78 4.15
N ILE A 15 -2.73 -5.81 4.69
CA ILE A 15 -1.50 -6.02 3.90
C ILE A 15 -1.64 -7.25 2.98
N GLY A 16 -2.31 -8.30 3.45
CA GLY A 16 -2.55 -9.53 2.68
C GLY A 16 -3.44 -9.31 1.45
N GLU A 17 -4.47 -8.48 1.55
CA GLU A 17 -5.38 -8.18 0.45
C GLU A 17 -4.66 -7.35 -0.63
N VAL A 18 -3.93 -6.31 -0.22
CA VAL A 18 -3.15 -5.47 -1.13
C VAL A 18 -2.03 -6.28 -1.79
N SER A 19 -1.36 -7.15 -1.04
CA SER A 19 -0.32 -8.02 -1.59
C SER A 19 -0.87 -9.00 -2.62
N ALA A 20 -2.03 -9.60 -2.36
CA ALA A 20 -2.69 -10.50 -3.30
C ALA A 20 -3.15 -9.77 -4.55
N HIS A 21 -3.65 -8.54 -4.41
CA HIS A 21 -4.03 -7.69 -5.54
C HIS A 21 -2.79 -7.30 -6.38
N ALA A 22 -1.74 -6.80 -5.73
CA ALA A 22 -0.46 -6.49 -6.39
C ALA A 22 0.04 -7.70 -7.21
N THR A 23 0.03 -8.90 -6.61
CA THR A 23 0.46 -10.13 -7.27
C THR A 23 -0.38 -10.45 -8.51
N ARG A 24 -1.70 -10.24 -8.47
CA ARG A 24 -2.59 -10.43 -9.62
C ARG A 24 -2.30 -9.46 -10.76
N CYS A 25 -1.84 -8.25 -10.43
CA CYS A 25 -1.50 -7.21 -11.40
C CYS A 25 -0.06 -7.32 -11.93
N GLY A 26 0.72 -8.30 -11.50
CA GLY A 26 2.12 -8.44 -11.93
C GLY A 26 3.14 -7.77 -11.01
N TYR A 27 2.75 -7.42 -9.78
CA TYR A 27 3.58 -6.65 -8.86
C TYR A 27 3.84 -7.35 -7.53
N ARG A 28 4.94 -7.00 -6.87
CA ARG A 28 5.29 -7.40 -5.51
C ARG A 28 5.19 -6.20 -4.57
N LEU A 29 4.43 -6.38 -3.49
CA LEU A 29 4.38 -5.41 -2.40
C LEU A 29 5.53 -5.64 -1.42
N VAL A 30 6.34 -4.62 -1.17
CA VAL A 30 7.45 -4.64 -0.21
C VAL A 30 7.32 -3.49 0.78
N ARG A 31 7.61 -3.76 2.06
CA ARG A 31 7.71 -2.72 3.08
C ARG A 31 9.17 -2.31 3.27
N ASP A 32 9.49 -1.09 2.87
CA ASP A 32 10.81 -0.48 3.06
C ASP A 32 10.87 0.15 4.46
N SER A 33 11.58 -0.51 5.38
CA SER A 33 11.62 -0.13 6.80
C SER A 33 12.57 1.04 7.11
N THR A 34 13.10 1.73 6.10
CA THR A 34 14.17 2.73 6.29
C THR A 34 14.09 3.90 5.30
N PRO A 35 14.25 5.17 5.74
CA PRO A 35 13.95 5.76 7.05
C PRO A 35 12.48 6.23 7.19
N THR A 36 11.67 6.14 6.13
CA THR A 36 10.31 6.71 6.09
C THR A 36 9.20 5.67 6.27
N ASP A 37 9.54 4.40 6.44
CA ASP A 37 8.60 3.27 6.57
C ASP A 37 7.53 3.29 5.46
N ARG A 38 8.00 3.16 4.22
CA ARG A 38 7.16 3.28 3.02
C ARG A 38 6.87 1.93 2.38
N TRP A 39 5.76 1.85 1.69
CA TRP A 39 5.41 0.73 0.83
C TRP A 39 5.97 0.97 -0.57
N LEU A 40 6.55 -0.08 -1.14
CA LEU A 40 7.08 -0.12 -2.49
C LEU A 40 6.28 -1.15 -3.28
N LEU A 41 5.87 -0.77 -4.48
CA LEU A 41 5.33 -1.65 -5.47
C LEU A 41 6.42 -1.91 -6.50
N LEU A 42 6.92 -3.15 -6.49
CA LEU A 42 7.96 -3.59 -7.41
C LEU A 42 7.33 -4.40 -8.55
N ASP A 43 7.90 -4.30 -9.74
CA ASP A 43 7.57 -5.22 -10.84
C ASP A 43 7.97 -6.65 -10.48
N LEU A 44 7.17 -7.65 -10.87
CA LEU A 44 7.51 -9.06 -10.57
C LEU A 44 8.65 -9.62 -11.43
N ASP A 45 8.95 -9.02 -12.58
CA ASP A 45 9.95 -9.52 -13.54
C ASP A 45 11.37 -9.02 -13.20
N ASP A 46 11.52 -7.71 -12.95
CA ASP A 46 12.83 -7.07 -12.70
C ASP A 46 13.00 -6.50 -11.28
N ASP A 47 11.99 -6.63 -10.39
CA ASP A 47 11.97 -5.98 -9.08
C ASP A 47 12.14 -4.44 -9.17
N GLU A 48 11.87 -3.84 -10.33
CA GLU A 48 11.90 -2.38 -10.53
C GLU A 48 10.83 -1.69 -9.68
N CYS A 49 11.20 -0.64 -8.95
CA CYS A 49 10.25 0.14 -8.16
C CYS A 49 9.38 1.03 -9.05
N LEU A 50 8.17 0.56 -9.35
CA LEU A 50 7.19 1.29 -10.17
C LEU A 50 6.47 2.38 -9.38
N TYR A 51 6.19 2.12 -8.10
CA TYR A 51 5.46 3.06 -7.26
C TYR A 51 5.85 2.94 -5.79
N SER A 52 5.73 4.06 -5.04
CA SER A 52 5.98 4.07 -3.60
C SER A 52 5.00 4.99 -2.88
N ALA A 53 4.49 4.56 -1.73
CA ALA A 53 3.57 5.32 -0.91
C ALA A 53 3.85 5.15 0.59
N LEU A 54 3.46 6.14 1.39
CA LEU A 54 3.58 6.07 2.86
C LEU A 54 2.51 5.18 3.50
N THR A 55 1.44 4.88 2.77
CA THR A 55 0.29 4.10 3.25
C THR A 55 -0.08 3.03 2.24
N LEU A 56 -0.66 1.93 2.72
CA LEU A 56 -1.23 0.87 1.86
C LEU A 56 -2.34 1.39 0.98
N ASP A 57 -3.14 2.33 1.48
CA ASP A 57 -4.22 2.99 0.74
C ASP A 57 -3.70 3.66 -0.54
N GLY A 58 -2.53 4.31 -0.50
CA GLY A 58 -1.91 4.87 -1.70
C GLY A 58 -1.48 3.81 -2.71
N ILE A 59 -1.03 2.64 -2.23
CA ILE A 59 -0.71 1.51 -3.11
C ILE A 59 -1.99 0.91 -3.72
N GLU A 60 -3.03 0.74 -2.91
CA GLU A 60 -4.30 0.19 -3.37
C GLU A 60 -4.95 1.10 -4.41
N GLN A 61 -4.94 2.42 -4.20
CA GLN A 61 -5.44 3.38 -5.19
C GLN A 61 -4.71 3.24 -6.53
N TYR A 62 -3.38 3.15 -6.52
CA TYR A 62 -2.59 2.94 -7.73
C TYR A 62 -2.93 1.62 -8.45
N LEU A 63 -3.20 0.55 -7.69
CA LEU A 63 -3.55 -0.75 -8.24
C LEU A 63 -4.97 -0.80 -8.85
N ASN A 64 -5.87 0.10 -8.45
CA ASN A 64 -7.24 0.19 -8.96
C ASN A 64 -7.41 1.20 -10.11
N GLU A 65 -6.37 1.98 -10.44
CA GLU A 65 -6.36 2.90 -11.59
C GLU A 65 -6.18 2.20 -12.96
#